data_AF-A0A4D9DC36-F1
#
_entry.id   AF-A0A4D9DC36-F1
#
_cell.length_a   1.000
_cell.length_b   1.000
_cell.length_c   1.000
_cell.angle_alpha   90.00
_cell.angle_beta   90.00
_cell.angle_gamma   90.00
#
_symmetry.space_group_name_H-M   'P 1'
#
loop_
_entity.id
_entity.type
_entity.pdbx_description
1 polymer ?
#
loop_
_entity_poly.entity_id
_entity_poly.type
_entity_poly.pdbx_seq_one_letter_code
_entity_poly.pdbx_strand_id
1 'polypeptide(L)' 'MPEGVKVKGATLLFQRPLTPDDTGVYICQVANRFAAKEVRASISIKGRVWGRQGGSAPLWWA' A
#
# COMPACT_ATOMS: atom_id res chain seq x y z
N MET A 1 -2.59 -5.99 -12.03
CA MET A 1 -2.37 -6.03 -10.57
C MET A 1 -0.89 -5.77 -10.32
N PRO A 2 -0.50 -4.91 -9.36
CA PRO A 2 0.91 -4.58 -9.15
C PRO A 2 1.73 -5.83 -8.81
N GLU A 3 3.03 -5.83 -9.15
CA GLU A 3 3.90 -6.96 -8.82
C GLU A 3 3.94 -7.22 -7.31
N GLY A 4 3.94 -8.49 -6.90
CA GLY A 4 3.94 -8.90 -5.49
C GLY A 4 2.59 -8.80 -4.78
N VAL A 5 1.52 -8.39 -5.49
CA VAL A 5 0.16 -8.37 -4.96
C VAL A 5 -0.63 -9.55 -5.52
N LYS A 6 -1.28 -10.32 -4.64
CA LYS A 6 -2.09 -11.50 -5.02
C LYS A 6 -3.52 -11.38 -4.54
N VAL A 7 -4.44 -12.01 -5.26
CA VAL A 7 -5.82 -12.21 -4.80
C VAL A 7 -5.94 -13.62 -4.22
N LYS A 8 -6.50 -13.74 -3.01
CA LYS A 8 -6.87 -15.00 -2.39
C LYS A 8 -8.34 -14.93 -1.99
N GLY A 9 -9.23 -15.50 -2.82
CA GLY A 9 -10.67 -15.34 -2.65
C GLY A 9 -11.08 -13.87 -2.79
N ALA A 10 -11.73 -13.31 -1.77
CA ALA A 10 -12.12 -11.90 -1.72
C ALA A 10 -11.05 -10.98 -1.08
N THR A 11 -9.84 -11.49 -0.85
CA THR A 11 -8.76 -10.75 -0.16
C THR A 11 -7.63 -10.39 -1.11
N LEU A 12 -7.19 -9.13 -1.06
CA LEU A 12 -6.03 -8.62 -1.78
C LEU A 12 -4.83 -8.58 -0.82
N LEU A 13 -3.76 -9.31 -1.14
CA LEU A 13 -2.61 -9.56 -0.27
C LEU A 13 -1.33 -9.01 -0.90
N PHE A 14 -0.62 -8.18 -0.15
CA PHE A 14 0.73 -7.71 -0.50
C PHE A 14 1.74 -8.66 0.15
N GLN A 15 2.48 -9.43 -0.65
CA GLN A 15 3.46 -10.40 -0.15
C GLN A 15 4.89 -9.87 -0.12
N ARG A 16 5.06 -8.58 -0.42
CA ARG A 16 6.32 -7.84 -0.34
C ARG A 16 6.15 -6.64 0.59
N PRO A 17 7.25 -6.01 1.05
CA PRO A 17 7.16 -4.73 1.74
C PRO A 17 6.34 -3.71 0.93
N LEU A 18 5.51 -2.94 1.64
CA LEU A 18 4.71 -1.89 1.03
C LEU A 18 5.61 -0.75 0.57
N THR A 19 5.36 -0.25 -0.64
CA THR A 19 6.04 0.93 -1.19
C THR A 19 5.04 2.07 -1.34
N PRO A 20 5.50 3.33 -1.45
CA PRO A 20 4.61 4.44 -1.77
C PRO A 20 3.78 4.22 -3.04
N ASP A 21 4.28 3.44 -3.99
CA ASP A 21 3.58 3.07 -5.24
C ASP A 21 2.34 2.19 -5.02
N ASP A 22 2.21 1.57 -3.84
CA ASP A 22 1.00 0.85 -3.44
C ASP A 22 -0.12 1.81 -2.98
N THR A 23 0.11 3.13 -2.97
CA THR A 23 -0.92 4.14 -2.72
C THR A 23 -1.91 4.20 -3.89
N GLY A 24 -3.20 4.23 -3.58
CA GLY A 24 -4.23 4.34 -4.61
C GLY A 24 -5.64 4.05 -4.11
N VAL A 25 -6.58 4.01 -5.04
CA VAL A 25 -7.98 3.62 -4.78
C VAL A 25 -8.14 2.15 -5.10
N TYR A 26 -8.55 1.38 -4.09
CA TYR A 26 -8.81 -0.04 -4.19
C TYR A 26 -10.30 -0.28 -4.30
N ILE A 27 -10.68 -1.09 -5.27
CA ILE A 27 -12.07 -1.33 -5.63
C ILE A 27 -12.39 -2.80 -5.38
N CYS A 28 -13.36 -3.05 -4.51
CA CYS A 28 -13.95 -4.37 -4.34
C CYS A 28 -15.29 -4.41 -5.07
N GLN A 29 -15.38 -5.26 -6.10
CA GLN A 29 -16.60 -5.48 -6.86
C GLN A 29 -17.13 -6.88 -6.56
N VAL A 30 -18.40 -6.97 -6.17
CA VAL A 30 -19.09 -8.23 -5.93
C VAL A 30 -20.30 -8.29 -6.84
N ALA A 31 -20.46 -9.42 -7.54
CA ALA A 31 -21.58 -9.66 -8.43
C ALA A 31 -22.28 -10.98 -8.08
N ASN A 32 -23.59 -10.98 -8.20
CA ASN A 32 -24.41 -12.20 -8.22
C ASN A 32 -25.32 -12.17 -9.45
N ARG A 33 -26.19 -13.19 -9.59
CA ARG A 33 -27.12 -13.30 -10.73
C ARG A 33 -28.11 -12.14 -10.88
N PHE A 34 -28.24 -11.30 -9.86
CA PHE A 34 -29.22 -10.23 -9.81
C PHE A 34 -28.59 -8.85 -9.99
N ALA A 35 -27.43 -8.60 -9.40
CA ALA A 35 -26.77 -7.31 -9.45
C ALA A 35 -25.25 -7.39 -9.19
N ALA A 36 -24.55 -6.34 -9.60
CA ALA A 36 -23.20 -6.03 -9.15
C ALA A 36 -23.19 -4.79 -8.25
N LYS A 37 -22.34 -4.81 -7.22
CA LYS A 37 -22.09 -3.69 -6.32
C LYS A 37 -20.59 -3.50 -6.13
N GLU A 38 -20.21 -2.27 -5.84
CA GLU A 38 -18.82 -1.85 -5.69
C GLU A 38 -18.64 -1.05 -4.39
N VAL A 39 -17.50 -1.24 -3.74
CA VAL A 39 -17.00 -0.39 -2.65
C VAL A 39 -15.58 0.07 -2.98
N ARG A 40 -15.28 1.32 -2.64
CA ARG A 40 -13.98 1.96 -2.85
C ARG A 40 -13.30 2.25 -1.52
N ALA A 41 -12.00 1.97 -1.46
CA ALA A 41 -11.14 2.30 -0.33
C ALA A 41 -9.91 3.07 -0.83
N SER A 42 -9.73 4.30 -0.35
CA SER A 42 -8.54 5.09 -0.63
C SER A 42 -7.44 4.74 0.37
N ILE A 43 -6.36 4.13 -0.10
CA ILE A 43 -5.22 3.70 0.72
C ILE A 43 -4.04 4.62 0.45
N SER A 44 -3.44 5.15 1.51
CA SER A 44 -2.21 5.95 1.46
C SER A 44 -1.13 5.26 2.29
N ILE A 45 -0.03 4.89 1.63
CA ILE A 45 1.12 4.27 2.28
C ILE A 45 2.12 5.35 2.66
N LYS A 46 2.39 5.48 3.96
CA LYS A 46 3.43 6.36 4.48
C LYS A 46 4.72 5.56 4.68
N GLY A 47 5.73 5.84 3.88
CA GLY A 47 7.08 5.33 4.11
C GLY A 47 7.79 6.15 5.20
N ARG A 48 8.47 5.50 6.13
CA ARG A 48 9.54 6.16 6.90
C ARG A 48 10.80 6.09 6.03
N VAL A 49 11.09 7.12 5.26
CA VAL A 49 12.41 7.23 4.61
C VAL A 49 13.44 7.44 5.72
N TRP A 50 14.10 6.37 6.15
CA TRP A 50 15.30 6.48 6.96
C TRP A 50 16.44 6.93 6.05
N GLY A 51 16.59 8.25 5.88
CA GLY A 51 17.65 8.80 5.04
C GLY A 51 17.29 10.06 4.25
N ARG A 52 16.54 11.01 4.83
CA ARG A 52 16.67 12.45 4.51
C ARG A 52 15.84 13.31 5.47
N GLN A 53 16.12 13.20 6.76
CA GLN A 53 16.11 14.39 7.61
C GLN A 53 17.57 14.67 7.89
N GLY A 54 18.11 15.70 7.24
CA GLY A 54 19.48 16.17 7.43
C GLY A 54 19.64 16.85 8.79
N GLY A 55 19.51 16.07 9.86
CA GLY A 55 20.08 16.40 11.16
C GLY A 55 21.46 15.77 11.22
N SER A 56 22.48 16.53 10.82
CA SER A 56 23.88 16.24 11.13
C SER A 56 23.99 15.69 12.56
N ALA A 57 24.42 14.43 12.71
CA ALA A 57 24.91 13.96 14.00
C ALA A 57 26.07 14.89 14.41
N PRO A 58 26.12 15.41 15.65
CA PRO A 58 27.13 16.39 15.99
C PRO A 58 28.49 15.70 16.20
N LEU A 59 29.56 16.35 15.72
CA LEU A 59 30.96 15.90 15.73
C LEU A 59 31.63 15.94 17.12
N TRP A 60 30.94 15.52 18.20
CA TRP A 60 31.54 15.48 19.55
C TRP A 60 31.93 14.09 20.05
N TRP A 61 32.00 13.09 19.17
CA TRP A 61 32.53 11.76 19.52
C TRP A 61 33.88 11.42 18.87
N ALA A 62 34.60 12.41 18.30
CA ALA A 62 35.96 12.23 17.78
C ALA A 62 37.01 12.87 18.67
#